data_AF-A0A924YRN2-F1
#
_entry.id   AF-A0A924YRN2-F1
#
_cell.length_a   1.000
_cell.length_b   1.000
_cell.length_c   1.000
_cell.angle_alpha   90.00
_cell.angle_beta   90.00
_cell.angle_gamma   90.00
#
_symmetry.space_group_name_H-M   'P 1'
#
loop_
_entity.id
_entity.type
_entity.pdbx_description
1 polymer ?
#
loop_
_entity_poly.entity_id
_entity_poly.type
_entity_poly.pdbx_seq_one_letter_code
_entity_poly.pdbx_strand_id
1 'polypeptide(L)'
;MAIQFNCPYCTVTIQVPDQAAGKKGTCPQCGTKVVVPMPKNAPPVEAAPAPPAFVPPPPPAPVFAPNAVPQQMPFAPQPTMPFPGYSPAPGMPFGFDPNQPQAAPQGYPGPAGFAPMPTFVPAPLAPTQEEPPSVAKKYKRKLKRRGGPAVWGPLVAVVVIVAGLAFYYMKPGAKPDLLSGKLTGTRLAKGKLEPALVHREWVDGIDEETLANVLKQMEKRTVKFRSSNDLISMTFQGSPEGLKVLATAGPSAELIAVDLSSNKALDKWHQKHAAKLSDQCQKNVARSAKKFVQEWAQAEATRDTNHSFGHFHDELGLAALTMGLGAEVVAIVGKTMHGCVAQQQGMLYFLLPAGTDRFELQGREHGKNNVVFPGHFVVNVESAAPVRKPTQKKTDDEPEMTEDGEGDMKTKSFGKPALNDPSAVDESMPEKPKSKKKETKNDD
;
A
#
# COMPACT_ATOMS: atom_id res chain seq x y z
N MET A 1 -16.23 -20.57 -31.02
CA MET A 1 -16.78 -20.65 -29.64
C MET A 1 -16.32 -19.43 -28.85
N ALA A 2 -16.86 -19.22 -27.65
CA ALA A 2 -16.48 -18.12 -26.78
C ALA A 2 -15.61 -18.64 -25.62
N ILE A 3 -14.45 -18.04 -25.41
CA ILE A 3 -13.58 -18.26 -24.26
C ILE A 3 -14.12 -17.44 -23.09
N GLN A 4 -14.39 -18.10 -21.97
CA GLN A 4 -14.80 -17.43 -20.73
C GLN A 4 -13.67 -17.50 -19.72
N PHE A 5 -13.29 -16.36 -19.15
CA PHE A 5 -12.27 -16.29 -18.10
C PHE A 5 -12.55 -15.12 -17.14
N ASN A 6 -12.04 -15.21 -15.92
CA ASN A 6 -12.22 -14.15 -14.92
C ASN A 6 -11.09 -13.13 -15.01
N CYS A 7 -11.43 -11.84 -14.93
CA CYS A 7 -10.44 -10.78 -14.83
C CYS A 7 -9.62 -10.94 -13.53
N PRO A 8 -8.27 -10.96 -13.59
CA PRO A 8 -7.45 -11.16 -12.39
C PRO A 8 -7.50 -9.98 -11.40
N TYR A 9 -8.07 -8.84 -11.80
CA TYR A 9 -8.11 -7.62 -10.99
C TYR A 9 -9.47 -7.39 -10.31
N CYS A 10 -10.57 -7.65 -11.01
CA CYS A 10 -11.93 -7.36 -10.52
C CYS A 10 -12.85 -8.58 -10.52
N THR A 11 -12.31 -9.77 -10.80
CA THR A 11 -12.98 -11.08 -10.78
C THR A 11 -14.21 -11.25 -11.68
N VAL A 12 -14.60 -10.24 -12.46
CA VAL A 12 -15.69 -10.35 -13.45
C VAL A 12 -15.37 -11.39 -14.52
N THR A 13 -16.37 -12.21 -14.87
CA THR A 13 -16.29 -13.14 -15.99
C THR A 13 -16.41 -12.40 -17.32
N ILE A 14 -15.38 -12.52 -18.15
CA ILE A 14 -15.29 -11.92 -19.48
C ILE A 14 -15.48 -13.03 -20.52
N GLN A 15 -16.39 -12.81 -21.48
CA GLN A 15 -16.56 -13.69 -22.63
C GLN A 15 -15.99 -13.04 -23.88
N VAL A 16 -15.08 -13.73 -24.58
CA VAL A 16 -14.45 -13.25 -25.82
C VAL A 16 -14.46 -14.34 -26.88
N PRO A 17 -14.50 -14.00 -28.18
CA PRO A 17 -14.42 -15.01 -29.24
C PRO A 17 -13.05 -15.71 -29.24
N ASP A 18 -12.98 -16.96 -29.72
CA ASP A 18 -11.74 -17.75 -29.77
C ASP A 18 -10.58 -17.05 -30.50
N GLN A 19 -10.88 -16.19 -31.48
CA GLN A 19 -9.89 -15.40 -32.22
C GLN A 19 -9.16 -14.35 -31.37
N ALA A 20 -9.64 -14.09 -30.15
CA ALA A 20 -9.02 -13.22 -29.17
C ALA A 20 -8.00 -13.95 -28.29
N ALA A 21 -7.90 -15.29 -28.35
CA ALA A 21 -6.94 -16.06 -27.58
C ALA A 21 -5.51 -15.54 -27.77
N GLY A 22 -4.79 -15.29 -26.67
CA GLY A 22 -3.43 -14.75 -26.66
C GLY A 22 -3.31 -13.26 -26.96
N LYS A 23 -4.40 -12.57 -27.33
CA LYS A 23 -4.40 -11.11 -27.57
C LYS A 23 -4.63 -10.34 -26.27
N LYS A 24 -4.15 -9.09 -26.26
CA LYS A 24 -4.38 -8.12 -25.18
C LYS A 24 -5.71 -7.42 -25.39
N GLY A 25 -6.60 -7.49 -24.41
CA GLY A 25 -7.89 -6.79 -24.38
C GLY A 25 -8.04 -5.94 -23.12
N THR A 26 -9.11 -5.17 -23.03
CA THR A 26 -9.43 -4.33 -21.88
C THR A 26 -10.64 -4.91 -21.15
N CYS A 27 -10.59 -5.04 -19.83
CA CYS A 27 -11.73 -5.48 -19.04
C CYS A 27 -12.87 -4.44 -19.12
N PRO A 28 -14.13 -4.85 -19.42
CA PRO A 28 -15.25 -3.93 -19.55
C PRO A 28 -15.71 -3.31 -18.22
N GLN A 29 -15.38 -3.92 -17.07
CA GLN A 29 -15.75 -3.40 -15.75
C GLN A 29 -14.68 -2.47 -15.16
N CYS A 30 -13.42 -2.90 -15.10
CA CYS A 30 -12.37 -2.15 -14.43
C CYS A 30 -11.44 -1.37 -15.37
N GLY A 31 -11.49 -1.59 -16.68
CA GLY A 31 -10.61 -0.92 -17.65
C GLY A 31 -9.17 -1.44 -17.68
N THR A 32 -8.82 -2.46 -16.88
CA THR A 32 -7.45 -3.00 -16.86
C THR A 32 -7.16 -3.84 -18.11
N LYS A 33 -5.95 -3.71 -18.66
CA LYS A 33 -5.49 -4.53 -19.80
C LYS A 33 -5.21 -5.96 -19.34
N VAL A 34 -5.87 -6.94 -19.93
CA VAL A 34 -5.77 -8.37 -19.63
C VAL A 34 -5.41 -9.16 -20.89
N VAL A 35 -4.69 -10.27 -20.74
CA VAL A 35 -4.36 -11.19 -21.84
C VAL A 35 -5.36 -12.35 -21.82
N VAL A 36 -5.98 -12.64 -22.96
CA VAL A 36 -6.92 -13.77 -23.07
C VAL A 36 -6.14 -15.09 -23.02
N PRO A 37 -6.49 -16.05 -22.13
CA PRO A 37 -5.80 -17.33 -22.03
C PRO A 37 -5.93 -18.14 -23.33
N MET A 38 -4.86 -18.80 -23.76
CA MET A 38 -4.93 -19.77 -24.85
C MET A 38 -5.34 -21.14 -24.29
N PRO A 39 -6.44 -21.76 -24.75
CA PRO A 39 -6.80 -23.10 -24.32
C PRO A 39 -5.70 -24.07 -24.73
N LYS A 40 -5.12 -24.78 -23.75
CA LYS A 40 -3.96 -25.67 -23.91
C LYS A 40 -4.26 -26.96 -24.71
N ASN A 41 -5.47 -27.09 -25.27
CA ASN A 41 -6.03 -28.30 -25.87
C ASN A 41 -6.50 -28.13 -27.32
N ALA A 42 -6.00 -27.14 -28.05
CA ALA A 42 -6.25 -27.09 -29.50
C ALA A 42 -5.47 -28.24 -30.18
N PRO A 43 -6.12 -29.15 -30.93
CA PRO A 43 -5.41 -30.11 -31.77
C PRO A 43 -4.51 -29.34 -32.75
N PRO A 44 -3.31 -29.84 -33.07
CA PRO A 44 -2.38 -29.18 -33.98
C PRO A 44 -3.09 -28.90 -35.29
N VAL A 45 -3.29 -27.62 -35.62
CA VAL A 45 -3.76 -27.24 -36.95
C VAL A 45 -2.63 -27.58 -37.90
N GLU A 46 -2.88 -28.64 -38.68
CA GLU A 46 -2.02 -29.14 -39.73
C GLU A 46 -1.61 -27.98 -40.64
N ALA A 47 -0.31 -27.68 -40.63
CA ALA A 47 0.27 -26.55 -41.32
C ALA A 47 0.04 -26.71 -42.82
N ALA A 48 -0.64 -25.73 -43.43
CA ALA A 48 -0.64 -25.59 -44.88
C ALA A 48 0.81 -25.55 -45.40
N PRO A 49 1.12 -26.25 -46.51
CA PRO A 49 2.47 -26.38 -47.01
C PRO A 49 3.07 -25.01 -47.33
N ALA A 50 4.25 -24.76 -46.77
CA ALA A 50 5.01 -23.54 -47.00
C ALA A 50 5.37 -23.39 -48.49
N PRO A 51 5.25 -22.19 -49.08
CA PRO A 51 5.78 -21.93 -50.41
C PRO A 51 7.31 -22.15 -50.42
N PRO A 52 7.88 -22.62 -51.54
CA PRO A 52 9.29 -22.99 -51.63
C PRO A 52 10.20 -21.80 -51.29
N ALA A 53 11.18 -22.08 -50.43
CA ALA A 53 12.18 -21.12 -49.98
C ALA A 53 13.00 -20.60 -51.17
N PHE A 54 12.98 -19.29 -51.37
CA PHE A 54 13.86 -18.60 -52.30
C PHE A 54 15.28 -18.66 -51.75
N VAL A 55 16.17 -19.37 -52.44
CA VAL A 55 17.61 -19.41 -52.12
C VAL A 55 18.24 -18.13 -52.67
N PRO A 56 18.72 -17.19 -51.82
CA PRO A 56 19.44 -16.03 -52.33
C PRO A 56 20.77 -16.48 -52.96
N PRO A 57 21.17 -15.90 -54.10
CA PRO A 57 22.44 -16.21 -54.75
C PRO A 57 23.63 -15.83 -53.85
N PRO A 58 24.75 -16.56 -53.93
CA PRO A 58 25.93 -16.29 -53.11
C PRO A 58 26.52 -14.90 -53.40
N PRO A 59 27.03 -14.21 -52.37
CA PRO A 59 27.60 -12.88 -52.53
C PRO A 59 28.87 -12.92 -53.40
N PRO A 60 29.06 -11.94 -54.30
CA PRO A 60 30.28 -11.83 -55.09
C PRO A 60 31.49 -11.50 -54.20
N ALA A 61 32.65 -12.06 -54.56
CA ALA A 61 33.91 -11.87 -53.86
C ALA A 61 34.35 -10.40 -53.80
N PRO A 62 35.04 -9.97 -52.73
CA PRO A 62 35.44 -8.59 -52.52
C PRO A 62 36.54 -8.18 -53.50
N VAL A 63 36.22 -7.24 -54.39
CA VAL A 63 37.21 -6.53 -55.20
C VAL A 63 37.73 -5.36 -54.36
N PHE A 64 39.01 -5.41 -54.01
CA PHE A 64 39.72 -4.28 -53.40
C PHE A 64 39.86 -3.16 -54.43
N ALA A 65 39.27 -2.00 -54.15
CA ALA A 65 39.58 -0.75 -54.84
C ALA A 65 40.14 0.27 -53.83
N PRO A 66 41.24 0.97 -54.14
CA PRO A 66 41.85 1.97 -53.27
C PRO A 66 41.24 3.37 -53.48
N ASN A 67 41.12 4.08 -52.36
CA ASN A 67 41.11 5.54 -52.19
C ASN A 67 40.00 6.43 -52.80
N ALA A 68 39.37 7.14 -51.85
CA ALA A 68 39.00 8.57 -51.82
C ALA A 68 37.81 9.06 -52.68
N VAL A 69 36.75 9.54 -52.01
CA VAL A 69 36.36 10.97 -51.83
C VAL A 69 35.12 11.01 -50.90
N PRO A 70 35.02 11.93 -49.91
CA PRO A 70 33.83 12.08 -49.08
C PRO A 70 32.74 12.86 -49.84
N GLN A 71 31.57 12.24 -50.06
CA GLN A 71 30.38 12.94 -50.54
C GLN A 71 29.20 12.82 -49.58
N GLN A 72 28.54 13.97 -49.44
CA GLN A 72 27.44 14.32 -48.56
C GLN A 72 26.24 13.38 -48.70
N MET A 73 25.61 13.06 -47.58
CA MET A 73 24.32 12.37 -47.55
C MET A 73 23.18 13.34 -47.92
N PRO A 74 22.38 13.05 -48.96
CA PRO A 74 21.09 13.70 -49.14
C PRO A 74 20.03 13.09 -48.20
N PHE A 75 19.15 13.96 -47.71
CA PHE A 75 17.97 13.66 -46.90
C PHE A 75 17.13 12.51 -47.49
N ALA A 76 16.85 11.50 -46.68
CA ALA A 76 15.84 10.50 -46.98
C ALA A 76 14.42 11.08 -46.74
N PRO A 77 13.46 10.90 -47.66
CA PRO A 77 12.08 11.33 -47.48
C PRO A 77 11.34 10.47 -46.46
N GLN A 78 10.53 11.11 -45.61
CA GLN A 78 9.71 10.40 -44.63
C GLN A 78 8.54 9.65 -45.30
N PRO A 79 8.20 8.44 -44.83
CA PRO A 79 7.04 7.71 -45.32
C PRO A 79 5.74 8.34 -44.79
N THR A 80 4.94 8.88 -45.71
CA THR A 80 3.52 9.19 -45.51
C THR A 80 2.74 7.91 -45.21
N MET A 81 2.17 7.82 -44.01
CA MET A 81 1.23 6.76 -43.63
C MET A 81 -0.19 7.12 -44.11
N PRO A 82 -0.90 6.21 -44.79
CA PRO A 82 -2.31 6.40 -45.16
C PRO A 82 -3.24 6.18 -43.94
N PHE A 83 -4.17 7.11 -43.74
CA PHE A 83 -5.28 7.00 -42.79
C PHE A 83 -6.27 5.91 -43.23
N PRO A 84 -6.59 4.91 -42.39
CA PRO A 84 -7.76 4.07 -42.60
C PRO A 84 -9.01 4.73 -41.99
N GLY A 85 -10.06 4.75 -42.81
CA GLY A 85 -11.36 5.35 -42.54
C GLY A 85 -12.09 4.84 -41.30
N TYR A 86 -12.77 5.78 -40.64
CA TYR A 86 -13.81 5.51 -39.68
C TYR A 86 -15.04 4.94 -40.38
N SER A 87 -15.51 3.76 -39.94
CA SER A 87 -16.89 3.33 -40.15
C SER A 87 -17.68 3.54 -38.85
N PRO A 88 -18.92 4.07 -38.92
CA PRO A 88 -19.73 4.37 -37.73
C PRO A 88 -20.33 3.11 -37.10
N ALA A 89 -20.49 3.17 -35.78
CA ALA A 89 -21.08 2.12 -34.95
C ALA A 89 -22.61 2.01 -35.17
N PRO A 90 -23.18 0.79 -35.25
CA PRO A 90 -24.63 0.59 -35.21
C PRO A 90 -25.12 0.29 -33.79
N GLY A 91 -26.19 0.99 -33.37
CA GLY A 91 -27.15 0.47 -32.39
C GLY A 91 -27.29 1.21 -31.06
N MET A 92 -27.92 2.39 -31.06
CA MET A 92 -28.66 2.92 -29.90
C MET A 92 -30.08 3.31 -30.38
N PRO A 93 -31.16 2.95 -29.65
CA PRO A 93 -32.52 3.22 -30.08
C PRO A 93 -32.96 4.63 -29.65
N PHE A 94 -33.03 5.55 -30.60
CA PHE A 94 -33.74 6.82 -30.41
C PHE A 94 -34.78 6.96 -31.53
N GLY A 95 -36.02 6.58 -31.20
CA GLY A 95 -37.19 6.97 -31.98
C GLY A 95 -37.58 8.39 -31.59
N PHE A 96 -37.06 9.37 -32.35
CA PHE A 96 -37.55 10.75 -32.32
C PHE A 96 -38.51 10.90 -33.49
N ASP A 97 -39.80 11.01 -33.19
CA ASP A 97 -40.85 11.25 -34.18
C ASP A 97 -40.93 12.77 -34.47
N PRO A 98 -40.61 13.25 -35.68
CA PRO A 98 -40.51 14.67 -35.97
C PRO A 98 -41.88 15.38 -36.15
N ASN A 99 -43.01 14.71 -35.89
CA ASN A 99 -44.35 15.29 -36.07
C ASN A 99 -45.16 15.52 -34.79
N GLN A 100 -44.54 15.49 -33.61
CA GLN A 100 -45.27 15.68 -32.35
C GLN A 100 -45.25 17.15 -31.86
N PRO A 101 -46.40 17.86 -31.81
CA PRO A 101 -46.46 19.21 -31.26
C PRO A 101 -46.25 19.20 -29.73
N GLN A 102 -45.33 20.03 -29.26
CA GLN A 102 -44.95 20.17 -27.85
C GLN A 102 -46.07 20.81 -27.01
N ALA A 103 -46.55 20.10 -26.00
CA ALA A 103 -47.39 20.66 -24.94
C ALA A 103 -46.51 21.11 -23.76
N ALA A 104 -46.75 22.34 -23.29
CA ALA A 104 -46.03 22.96 -22.17
C ALA A 104 -46.38 22.31 -20.82
N PRO A 105 -45.42 22.10 -19.90
CA PRO A 105 -45.74 21.63 -18.56
C PRO A 105 -46.12 22.78 -17.63
N GLN A 106 -47.30 22.65 -17.03
CA GLN A 106 -47.76 23.41 -15.88
C GLN A 106 -47.28 22.79 -14.56
N GLY A 107 -47.18 23.63 -13.53
CA GLY A 107 -47.64 23.25 -12.18
C GLY A 107 -46.59 22.99 -11.11
N TYR A 108 -46.37 24.00 -10.26
CA TYR A 108 -45.90 23.86 -8.87
C TYR A 108 -46.93 23.13 -7.99
N PRO A 109 -46.51 22.60 -6.82
CA PRO A 109 -46.83 23.34 -5.58
C PRO A 109 -45.66 23.41 -4.57
N GLY A 110 -45.68 24.45 -3.73
CA GLY A 110 -44.64 24.82 -2.76
C GLY A 110 -44.62 24.01 -1.45
N PRO A 111 -43.88 24.51 -0.43
CA PRO A 111 -44.59 25.12 0.71
C PRO A 111 -43.97 26.43 1.25
N ALA A 112 -44.83 27.16 1.98
CA ALA A 112 -44.57 28.34 2.81
C ALA A 112 -43.47 28.10 3.87
N GLY A 113 -42.79 29.08 4.46
CA GLY A 113 -42.93 30.54 4.49
C GLY A 113 -41.79 31.11 5.35
N PHE A 114 -41.98 32.35 5.82
CA PHE A 114 -41.12 33.19 6.68
C PHE A 114 -40.33 34.30 5.96
N ALA A 115 -40.84 35.51 6.18
CA ALA A 115 -40.39 36.81 5.72
C ALA A 115 -39.13 37.30 6.44
N PRO A 116 -38.45 38.29 5.85
CA PRO A 116 -38.10 39.47 6.65
C PRO A 116 -38.56 40.79 6.02
N MET A 117 -38.94 41.72 6.90
CA MET A 117 -39.37 43.09 6.64
C MET A 117 -38.23 43.95 6.07
N PRO A 118 -38.48 44.87 5.11
CA PRO A 118 -37.58 45.99 4.86
C PRO A 118 -37.96 47.19 5.75
N THR A 119 -37.01 47.63 6.56
CA THR A 119 -37.09 48.89 7.32
C THR A 119 -37.08 50.09 6.38
N PHE A 120 -38.10 50.91 6.55
CA PHE A 120 -38.27 52.24 5.98
C PHE A 120 -37.21 53.18 6.57
N VAL A 121 -36.38 53.81 5.74
CA VAL A 121 -35.57 54.97 6.12
C VAL A 121 -35.86 56.09 5.14
N PRO A 122 -36.35 57.26 5.60
CA PRO A 122 -36.79 58.34 4.72
C PRO A 122 -35.62 59.15 4.14
N ALA A 123 -35.94 59.77 3.00
CA ALA A 123 -35.09 60.61 2.17
C ALA A 123 -34.47 61.82 2.91
N PRO A 124 -33.20 62.16 2.61
CA PRO A 124 -32.68 63.50 2.84
C PRO A 124 -32.86 64.38 1.58
N LEU A 125 -33.45 65.54 1.83
CA LEU A 125 -33.59 66.67 0.91
C LEU A 125 -32.22 67.14 0.39
N ALA A 126 -32.14 67.48 -0.89
CA ALA A 126 -31.14 68.37 -1.47
C ALA A 126 -31.78 69.77 -1.67
N PRO A 127 -31.04 70.82 -2.07
CA PRO A 127 -29.66 71.21 -1.76
C PRO A 127 -29.61 72.68 -1.22
N THR A 128 -28.56 73.04 -0.47
CA THR A 128 -28.19 74.46 -0.29
C THR A 128 -26.89 74.71 -1.04
N GLN A 129 -26.98 75.54 -2.08
CA GLN A 129 -25.85 76.14 -2.77
C GLN A 129 -25.17 77.15 -1.82
N GLU A 130 -23.86 77.00 -1.62
CA GLU A 130 -22.98 78.12 -1.26
C GLU A 130 -21.80 78.14 -2.24
N GLU A 131 -21.51 79.34 -2.72
CA GLU A 131 -20.53 79.69 -3.74
C GLU A 131 -19.07 79.38 -3.34
N PRO A 132 -18.18 79.19 -4.33
CA PRO A 132 -16.78 78.87 -4.08
C PRO A 132 -15.90 80.12 -3.86
N PRO A 133 -15.08 80.19 -2.81
CA PRO A 133 -13.87 81.00 -2.86
C PRO A 133 -12.78 80.24 -3.64
N SER A 134 -12.76 80.51 -4.94
CA SER A 134 -11.59 81.10 -5.61
C SER A 134 -10.19 80.78 -5.04
N VAL A 135 -9.41 80.14 -5.91
CA VAL A 135 -8.02 80.51 -6.25
C VAL A 135 -6.92 80.03 -5.28
N ALA A 136 -6.27 78.96 -5.76
CA ALA A 136 -4.83 78.92 -5.99
C ALA A 136 -3.94 79.55 -4.90
N LYS A 137 -3.62 78.77 -3.85
CA LYS A 137 -2.35 78.88 -3.10
C LYS A 137 -2.15 77.72 -2.10
N LYS A 138 -2.43 76.47 -2.48
CA LYS A 138 -2.16 75.30 -1.61
C LYS A 138 -1.45 74.11 -2.28
N TYR A 139 -0.82 74.32 -3.45
CA TYR A 139 -0.08 73.27 -4.18
C TYR A 139 1.45 73.37 -4.15
N LYS A 140 2.06 74.14 -3.23
CA LYS A 140 3.53 74.28 -3.17
C LYS A 140 4.18 74.08 -1.79
N ARG A 141 3.60 73.26 -0.90
CA ARG A 141 4.21 72.99 0.42
C ARG A 141 4.11 71.57 0.98
N LYS A 142 3.95 70.54 0.14
CA LYS A 142 4.02 69.13 0.58
C LYS A 142 4.93 68.23 -0.28
N LEU A 143 5.90 68.80 -0.99
CA LEU A 143 6.93 68.03 -1.72
C LEU A 143 8.35 68.21 -1.14
N LYS A 144 8.47 68.39 0.18
CA LYS A 144 9.78 68.57 0.83
C LYS A 144 9.89 67.86 2.19
N ARG A 145 9.35 66.63 2.27
CA ARG A 145 9.59 65.66 3.38
C ARG A 145 9.63 64.20 2.88
N ARG A 146 10.25 63.95 1.72
CA ARG A 146 10.67 62.59 1.31
C ARG A 146 12.19 62.51 1.40
N GLY A 147 12.68 62.49 2.63
CA GLY A 147 14.08 62.28 2.99
C GLY A 147 14.07 61.51 4.30
N GLY A 148 13.71 60.23 4.22
CA GLY A 148 13.45 59.33 5.35
C GLY A 148 12.90 58.02 4.80
N PRO A 149 13.16 56.88 5.44
CA PRO A 149 13.63 55.63 4.82
C PRO A 149 12.53 54.80 4.13
N ALA A 150 11.80 55.39 3.19
CA ALA A 150 10.74 54.70 2.44
C ALA A 150 11.29 53.69 1.41
N VAL A 151 12.59 53.71 1.10
CA VAL A 151 13.26 52.76 0.19
C VAL A 151 13.86 51.57 0.95
N TRP A 152 14.14 51.71 2.24
CA TRP A 152 14.74 50.64 3.04
C TRP A 152 13.75 49.57 3.50
N GLY A 153 12.48 49.95 3.70
CA GLY A 153 11.41 49.00 4.05
C GLY A 153 11.32 47.76 3.15
N PRO A 154 11.22 47.91 1.81
CA PRO A 154 11.14 46.76 0.91
C PRO A 154 12.46 45.97 0.83
N LEU A 155 13.62 46.62 0.93
CA LEU A 155 14.92 45.94 0.94
C LEU A 155 15.11 45.06 2.17
N VAL A 156 14.72 45.54 3.36
CA VAL A 156 14.78 44.76 4.60
C VAL A 156 13.81 43.57 4.52
N ALA A 157 12.60 43.75 3.97
CA ALA A 157 11.65 42.65 3.79
C ALA A 157 12.20 41.56 2.86
N VAL A 158 12.83 41.92 1.74
CA VAL A 158 13.48 40.97 0.83
C VAL A 158 14.63 40.25 1.52
N VAL A 159 15.48 40.96 2.27
CA VAL A 159 16.58 40.34 3.02
C VAL A 159 16.07 39.38 4.08
N VAL A 160 14.99 39.70 4.79
CA VAL A 160 14.37 38.79 5.78
C VAL A 160 13.75 37.57 5.12
N ILE A 161 13.09 37.72 3.97
CA ILE A 161 12.54 36.58 3.21
C ILE A 161 13.67 35.69 2.70
N VAL A 162 14.72 36.27 2.11
CA VAL A 162 15.88 35.53 1.61
C VAL A 162 16.63 34.85 2.76
N ALA A 163 16.82 35.53 3.89
CA ALA A 163 17.43 34.95 5.08
C ALA A 163 16.56 33.86 5.70
N GLY A 164 15.23 34.01 5.69
CA GLY A 164 14.28 32.98 6.14
C GLY A 164 14.28 31.75 5.23
N LEU A 165 14.32 31.95 3.91
CA LEU A 165 14.48 30.88 2.93
C LEU A 165 15.85 30.21 3.07
N ALA A 166 16.93 30.99 3.16
CA ALA A 166 18.27 30.48 3.39
C ALA A 166 18.34 29.70 4.71
N PHE A 167 17.76 30.19 5.81
CA PHE A 167 17.68 29.47 7.07
C PHE A 167 16.86 28.20 6.96
N TYR A 168 15.76 28.20 6.20
CA TYR A 168 14.94 27.01 5.93
C TYR A 168 15.71 25.95 5.12
N TYR A 169 16.45 26.37 4.09
CA TYR A 169 17.25 25.47 3.23
C TYR A 169 18.60 25.06 3.86
N MET A 170 19.18 25.90 4.72
CA MET A 170 20.43 25.65 5.44
C MET A 170 20.19 24.98 6.80
N LYS A 171 18.94 24.79 7.24
CA LYS A 171 18.64 24.01 8.44
C LYS A 171 19.14 22.58 8.20
N PRO A 172 20.19 22.12 8.91
CA PRO A 172 20.70 20.77 8.74
C PRO A 172 19.61 19.79 9.20
N GLY A 173 18.96 19.14 8.23
CA GLY A 173 17.77 18.31 8.44
C GLY A 173 16.59 18.60 7.50
N ALA A 174 16.67 19.60 6.62
CA ALA A 174 15.62 19.93 5.64
C ALA A 174 15.83 19.30 4.24
N LYS A 175 16.78 18.37 4.09
CA LYS A 175 16.73 17.45 2.94
C LYS A 175 15.66 16.41 3.29
N PRO A 176 14.70 16.11 2.41
CA PRO A 176 13.82 14.96 2.65
C PRO A 176 14.74 13.77 2.90
N ASP A 177 14.61 13.13 4.06
CA ASP A 177 15.25 11.84 4.33
C ASP A 177 14.72 10.90 3.24
N LEU A 178 15.43 10.82 2.13
CA LEU A 178 15.09 9.94 1.02
C LEU A 178 15.13 8.54 1.62
N LEU A 179 13.96 7.96 1.90
CA LEU A 179 13.76 6.60 2.39
C LEU A 179 14.22 5.62 1.32
N SER A 180 15.51 5.60 1.10
CA SER A 180 16.14 4.87 0.02
C SER A 180 17.53 4.44 0.42
N GLY A 181 17.97 3.33 -0.14
CA GLY A 181 19.27 2.78 0.18
C GLY A 181 19.36 1.31 -0.11
N LYS A 182 20.34 0.67 0.52
CA LYS A 182 20.55 -0.77 0.43
C LYS A 182 20.11 -1.43 1.74
N LEU A 183 19.52 -2.61 1.62
CA LEU A 183 19.20 -3.49 2.73
C LEU A 183 19.84 -4.86 2.47
N THR A 184 19.99 -5.63 3.52
CA THR A 184 20.45 -7.02 3.43
C THR A 184 19.27 -7.95 3.69
N GLY A 185 19.09 -8.92 2.79
CA GLY A 185 18.16 -10.02 2.95
C GLY A 185 18.92 -11.31 3.24
N THR A 186 18.38 -12.16 4.11
CA THR A 186 18.98 -13.44 4.49
C THR A 186 18.08 -14.58 4.03
N ARG A 187 18.63 -15.55 3.28
CA ARG A 187 17.88 -16.76 2.92
C ARG A 187 17.64 -17.64 4.13
N LEU A 188 16.44 -18.19 4.26
CA LEU A 188 16.10 -19.15 5.31
C LEU A 188 15.90 -20.52 4.68
N ALA A 189 16.76 -21.48 5.05
CA ALA A 189 16.86 -22.77 4.38
C ALA A 189 15.55 -23.56 4.35
N LYS A 190 14.74 -23.49 5.42
CA LYS A 190 13.39 -24.09 5.56
C LYS A 190 12.62 -23.39 6.69
N GLY A 191 12.61 -22.06 6.70
CA GLY A 191 11.98 -21.32 7.80
C GLY A 191 10.47 -21.56 7.84
N LYS A 192 9.97 -22.14 8.94
CA LYS A 192 8.55 -22.01 9.29
C LYS A 192 8.39 -20.61 9.87
N LEU A 193 7.47 -19.85 9.29
CA LEU A 193 7.02 -18.59 9.88
C LEU A 193 6.30 -18.90 11.19
N GLU A 194 6.42 -18.01 12.18
CA GLU A 194 5.62 -18.17 13.39
C GLU A 194 4.14 -18.03 13.03
N PRO A 195 3.24 -18.85 13.59
CA PRO A 195 1.82 -18.70 13.34
C PRO A 195 1.32 -17.34 13.84
N ALA A 196 0.48 -16.67 13.05
CA ALA A 196 -0.29 -15.54 13.55
C ALA A 196 -1.52 -16.06 14.31
N LEU A 197 -1.82 -15.45 15.45
CA LEU A 197 -3.04 -15.71 16.21
C LEU A 197 -3.98 -14.52 16.03
N VAL A 198 -5.09 -14.75 15.34
CA VAL A 198 -6.21 -13.82 15.32
C VAL A 198 -7.05 -14.12 16.56
N HIS A 199 -6.83 -13.30 17.58
CA HIS A 199 -7.51 -13.37 18.86
C HIS A 199 -9.03 -13.33 18.70
N ARG A 200 -9.73 -14.15 19.48
CA ARG A 200 -11.20 -14.19 19.48
C ARG A 200 -11.80 -12.83 19.82
N GLU A 201 -11.12 -12.04 20.65
CA GLU A 201 -11.53 -10.70 21.07
C GLU A 201 -11.49 -9.68 19.93
N TRP A 202 -10.86 -9.99 18.79
CA TRP A 202 -10.88 -9.12 17.62
C TRP A 202 -12.15 -9.31 16.78
N VAL A 203 -12.91 -10.38 17.02
CA VAL A 203 -14.07 -10.77 16.22
C VAL A 203 -15.35 -10.24 16.87
N ASP A 204 -15.55 -8.92 16.79
CA ASP A 204 -16.68 -8.26 17.43
C ASP A 204 -18.02 -8.47 16.71
N GLY A 205 -19.09 -8.57 17.52
CA GLY A 205 -20.47 -8.61 17.04
C GLY A 205 -20.83 -9.92 16.32
N ILE A 206 -20.22 -11.03 16.74
CA ILE A 206 -20.71 -12.40 16.56
C ILE A 206 -21.08 -12.91 17.95
N ASP A 207 -22.12 -13.74 18.02
CA ASP A 207 -22.45 -14.45 19.25
C ASP A 207 -21.30 -15.39 19.66
N GLU A 208 -20.95 -15.38 20.94
CA GLU A 208 -19.82 -16.12 21.49
C GLU A 208 -19.97 -17.65 21.33
N GLU A 209 -21.21 -18.16 21.34
CA GLU A 209 -21.52 -19.56 21.09
C GLU A 209 -21.21 -19.95 19.64
N THR A 210 -21.65 -19.15 18.67
CA THR A 210 -21.32 -19.35 17.25
C THR A 210 -19.81 -19.30 17.03
N LEU A 211 -19.13 -18.29 17.58
CA LEU A 211 -17.67 -18.18 17.44
C LEU A 211 -16.95 -19.40 18.02
N ALA A 212 -17.30 -19.81 19.24
CA ALA A 212 -16.73 -20.98 19.89
C ALA A 212 -16.99 -22.27 19.10
N ASN A 213 -18.20 -22.44 18.55
CA ASN A 213 -18.57 -23.59 17.74
C ASN A 213 -17.75 -23.66 16.44
N VAL A 214 -17.61 -22.53 15.73
CA VAL A 214 -16.79 -22.46 14.50
C VAL A 214 -15.33 -22.79 14.81
N LEU A 215 -14.73 -22.19 15.84
CA LEU A 215 -13.35 -22.46 16.23
C LEU A 215 -13.13 -23.94 16.58
N LYS A 216 -14.06 -24.54 17.34
CA LYS A 216 -14.00 -25.96 17.71
C LYS A 216 -14.15 -26.90 16.50
N GLN A 217 -14.95 -26.53 15.52
CA GLN A 217 -15.05 -27.30 14.27
C GLN A 217 -13.77 -27.20 13.45
N MET A 218 -13.19 -26.01 13.33
CA MET A 218 -11.95 -25.77 12.60
C MET A 218 -10.72 -26.40 13.26
N GLU A 219 -10.74 -26.63 14.57
CA GLU A 219 -9.73 -27.42 15.25
C GLU A 219 -9.68 -28.86 14.68
N LYS A 220 -10.84 -29.41 14.31
CA LYS A 220 -10.95 -30.74 13.67
C LYS A 220 -10.79 -30.68 12.15
N ARG A 221 -11.30 -29.63 11.50
CA ARG A 221 -11.30 -29.42 10.05
C ARG A 221 -10.47 -28.18 9.70
N THR A 222 -9.15 -28.33 9.67
CA THR A 222 -8.26 -27.25 9.23
C THR A 222 -8.45 -26.99 7.75
N VAL A 223 -8.53 -25.72 7.35
CA VAL A 223 -8.55 -25.36 5.93
C VAL A 223 -7.15 -25.06 5.46
N LYS A 224 -6.79 -25.66 4.32
CA LYS A 224 -5.52 -25.40 3.65
C LYS A 224 -5.78 -24.69 2.33
N PHE A 225 -5.15 -23.55 2.17
CA PHE A 225 -5.14 -22.78 0.95
C PHE A 225 -3.78 -22.91 0.28
N ARG A 226 -3.79 -22.99 -1.04
CA ARG A 226 -2.57 -23.02 -1.85
C ARG A 226 -2.65 -21.90 -2.86
N SER A 227 -1.60 -21.11 -2.96
CA SER A 227 -1.50 -20.10 -4.01
C SER A 227 -1.41 -20.76 -5.38
N SER A 228 -1.97 -20.14 -6.42
CA SER A 228 -2.04 -20.67 -7.78
C SER A 228 -0.67 -21.01 -8.39
N ASN A 229 0.39 -20.34 -7.93
CA ASN A 229 1.77 -20.57 -8.38
C ASN A 229 2.60 -21.43 -7.40
N ASP A 230 1.97 -22.10 -6.44
CA ASP A 230 2.64 -22.97 -5.47
C ASP A 230 3.73 -22.28 -4.62
N LEU A 231 3.69 -20.95 -4.52
CA LEU A 231 4.67 -20.17 -3.76
C LEU A 231 4.46 -20.29 -2.25
N ILE A 232 3.20 -20.36 -1.82
CA ILE A 232 2.80 -20.40 -0.42
C ILE A 232 1.64 -21.37 -0.23
N SER A 233 1.72 -22.14 0.86
CA SER A 233 0.61 -22.89 1.42
C SER A 233 0.27 -22.29 2.78
N MET A 234 -1.01 -22.06 3.03
CA MET A 234 -1.50 -21.46 4.24
C MET A 234 -2.54 -22.34 4.90
N THR A 235 -2.47 -22.47 6.22
CA THR A 235 -3.38 -23.31 7.01
C THR A 235 -4.08 -22.46 8.05
N PHE A 236 -5.40 -22.55 8.09
CA PHE A 236 -6.23 -21.95 9.13
C PHE A 236 -6.66 -23.06 10.08
N GLN A 237 -6.40 -22.85 11.37
CA GLN A 237 -6.71 -23.80 12.43
C GLN A 237 -7.41 -23.07 13.56
N GLY A 238 -8.57 -23.57 13.98
CA GLY A 238 -9.26 -23.06 15.17
C GLY A 238 -8.53 -23.45 16.45
N SER A 239 -8.58 -22.58 17.45
CA SER A 239 -8.05 -22.83 18.79
C SER A 239 -8.91 -22.11 19.83
N PRO A 240 -8.80 -22.45 21.13
CA PRO A 240 -9.58 -21.78 22.19
C PRO A 240 -9.33 -20.27 22.29
N GLU A 241 -8.13 -19.82 21.93
CA GLU A 241 -7.71 -18.41 21.97
C GLU A 241 -8.14 -17.63 20.70
N GLY A 242 -8.50 -18.33 19.63
CA GLY A 242 -8.85 -17.73 18.34
C GLY A 242 -8.39 -18.54 17.13
N LEU A 243 -8.24 -17.87 16.00
CA LEU A 243 -7.87 -18.48 14.73
C LEU A 243 -6.36 -18.42 14.50
N LYS A 244 -5.70 -19.58 14.43
CA LYS A 244 -4.27 -19.70 14.11
C LYS A 244 -4.09 -19.77 12.60
N VAL A 245 -3.24 -18.89 12.07
CA VAL A 245 -2.87 -18.82 10.66
C VAL A 245 -1.40 -19.20 10.52
N LEU A 246 -1.12 -20.27 9.80
CA LEU A 246 0.23 -20.74 9.52
C LEU A 246 0.52 -20.61 8.02
N ALA A 247 1.62 -19.94 7.67
CA ALA A 247 2.15 -19.90 6.32
C ALA A 247 3.42 -20.76 6.19
N THR A 248 3.50 -21.51 5.11
CA THR A 248 4.67 -22.32 4.75
C THR A 248 5.08 -22.03 3.31
N ALA A 249 6.39 -21.88 3.11
CA ALA A 249 6.97 -21.76 1.78
C ALA A 249 6.65 -23.00 0.94
N GLY A 250 6.20 -22.80 -0.29
CA GLY A 250 6.01 -23.87 -1.25
C GLY A 250 7.33 -24.28 -1.94
N PRO A 251 7.31 -25.35 -2.75
CA PRO A 251 8.51 -25.96 -3.31
C PRO A 251 9.25 -25.07 -4.33
N SER A 252 8.58 -24.08 -4.91
CA SER A 252 9.12 -23.18 -5.93
C SER A 252 9.65 -21.85 -5.37
N ALA A 253 9.59 -21.66 -4.04
CA ALA A 253 9.91 -20.40 -3.39
C ALA A 253 11.00 -20.54 -2.32
N GLU A 254 11.82 -19.50 -2.20
CA GLU A 254 12.75 -19.32 -1.08
C GLU A 254 12.20 -18.26 -0.13
N LEU A 255 12.30 -18.52 1.18
CA LEU A 255 11.96 -17.55 2.20
C LEU A 255 13.15 -16.63 2.47
N ILE A 256 12.97 -15.33 2.26
CA ILE A 256 14.00 -14.32 2.48
C ILE A 256 13.51 -13.37 3.58
N ALA A 257 14.35 -13.19 4.60
CA ALA A 257 14.10 -12.27 5.71
C ALA A 257 14.93 -10.99 5.51
N VAL A 258 14.28 -9.83 5.57
CA VAL A 258 14.90 -8.50 5.41
C VAL A 258 14.86 -7.78 6.75
N ASP A 259 16.02 -7.37 7.23
CA ASP A 259 16.16 -6.65 8.49
C ASP A 259 15.90 -5.15 8.32
N LEU A 260 14.85 -4.65 8.97
CA LEU A 260 14.50 -3.22 8.95
C LEU A 260 15.54 -2.37 9.70
N SER A 261 16.21 -2.94 10.71
CA SER A 261 17.20 -2.24 11.54
C SER A 261 18.53 -1.99 10.81
N SER A 262 18.75 -2.69 9.70
CA SER A 262 19.94 -2.51 8.85
C SER A 262 20.08 -1.08 8.28
N ASN A 263 18.98 -0.32 8.20
CA ASN A 263 18.99 1.07 7.79
C ASN A 263 18.32 1.98 8.83
N LYS A 264 19.11 2.90 9.42
CA LYS A 264 18.64 3.81 10.48
C LYS A 264 17.48 4.72 10.08
N ALA A 265 17.42 5.17 8.82
CA ALA A 265 16.34 6.04 8.36
C ALA A 265 15.02 5.25 8.20
N LEU A 266 15.12 4.03 7.68
CA LEU A 266 13.99 3.11 7.59
C LEU A 266 13.46 2.72 8.97
N ASP A 267 14.34 2.31 9.88
CA ASP A 267 14.01 1.94 11.25
C ASP A 267 13.30 3.10 11.98
N LYS A 268 13.86 4.31 11.93
CA LYS A 268 13.24 5.50 12.54
C LYS A 268 11.87 5.81 11.95
N TRP A 269 11.71 5.67 10.63
CA TRP A 269 10.41 5.87 9.98
C TRP A 269 9.41 4.79 10.40
N HIS A 270 9.84 3.52 10.45
CA HIS A 270 9.01 2.40 10.86
C HIS A 270 8.51 2.60 12.29
N GLN A 271 9.40 2.89 13.24
CA GLN A 271 9.01 3.14 14.64
C GLN A 271 8.00 4.29 14.77
N LYS A 272 8.14 5.35 13.95
CA LYS A 272 7.22 6.49 13.95
C LYS A 272 5.82 6.14 13.41
N HIS A 273 5.70 5.19 12.49
CA HIS A 273 4.43 4.89 11.80
C HIS A 273 3.84 3.51 12.15
N ALA A 274 4.60 2.64 12.83
CA ALA A 274 4.24 1.25 13.11
C ALA A 274 2.88 1.13 13.79
N ALA A 275 2.62 1.92 14.83
CA ALA A 275 1.35 1.87 15.57
C ALA A 275 0.13 2.14 14.67
N LYS A 276 0.23 3.15 13.79
CA LYS A 276 -0.85 3.50 12.86
C LYS A 276 -1.09 2.42 11.81
N LEU A 277 0.00 1.89 11.23
CA LEU A 277 -0.07 0.84 10.22
C LEU A 277 -0.65 -0.46 10.80
N SER A 278 -0.23 -0.82 12.01
CA SER A 278 -0.74 -2.00 12.71
C SER A 278 -2.21 -1.86 13.09
N ASP A 279 -2.67 -0.70 13.58
CA ASP A 279 -4.08 -0.47 13.91
C ASP A 279 -5.01 -0.62 12.69
N GLN A 280 -4.62 -0.04 11.55
CA GLN A 280 -5.39 -0.19 10.31
C GLN A 280 -5.41 -1.64 9.83
N CYS A 281 -4.29 -2.34 9.91
CA CYS A 281 -4.20 -3.75 9.53
C CYS A 281 -5.07 -4.63 10.45
N GLN A 282 -4.99 -4.42 11.77
CA GLN A 282 -5.76 -5.16 12.76
C GLN A 282 -7.27 -4.98 12.53
N LYS A 283 -7.75 -3.76 12.25
CA LYS A 283 -9.15 -3.50 11.90
C LYS A 283 -9.61 -4.23 10.65
N ASN A 284 -8.74 -4.32 9.64
CA ASN A 284 -9.04 -5.08 8.43
C ASN A 284 -9.10 -6.58 8.72
N VAL A 285 -8.12 -7.12 9.46
CA VAL A 285 -8.07 -8.53 9.90
C VAL A 285 -9.31 -8.89 10.72
N ALA A 286 -9.69 -8.07 11.70
CA ALA A 286 -10.89 -8.22 12.52
C ALA A 286 -12.16 -8.31 11.66
N ARG A 287 -12.32 -7.39 10.69
CA ARG A 287 -13.45 -7.40 9.76
C ARG A 287 -13.47 -8.67 8.90
N SER A 288 -12.33 -9.09 8.37
CA SER A 288 -12.22 -10.29 7.55
C SER A 288 -12.48 -11.55 8.37
N ALA A 289 -11.97 -11.62 9.60
CA ALA A 289 -12.20 -12.72 10.54
C ALA A 289 -13.69 -12.86 10.87
N LYS A 290 -14.37 -11.74 11.12
CA LYS A 290 -15.83 -11.72 11.32
C LYS A 290 -16.57 -12.34 10.13
N LYS A 291 -16.30 -11.87 8.92
CA LYS A 291 -16.94 -12.41 7.70
C LYS A 291 -16.65 -13.89 7.54
N PHE A 292 -15.41 -14.31 7.76
CA PHE A 292 -14.99 -15.70 7.67
C PHE A 292 -15.80 -16.60 8.63
N VAL A 293 -15.94 -16.21 9.89
CA VAL A 293 -16.73 -16.96 10.88
C VAL A 293 -18.21 -17.01 10.49
N GLN A 294 -18.78 -15.90 10.00
CA GLN A 294 -20.17 -15.85 9.54
C GLN A 294 -20.43 -16.78 8.34
N GLU A 295 -19.57 -16.73 7.33
CA GLU A 295 -19.68 -17.60 6.15
C GLU A 295 -19.48 -19.07 6.50
N TRP A 296 -18.55 -19.37 7.42
CA TRP A 296 -18.36 -20.73 7.92
C TRP A 296 -19.62 -21.26 8.62
N ALA A 297 -20.14 -20.49 9.58
CA ALA A 297 -21.35 -20.86 10.31
C ALA A 297 -22.54 -21.07 9.36
N GLN A 298 -22.67 -20.21 8.34
CA GLN A 298 -23.70 -20.34 7.32
C GLN A 298 -23.52 -21.60 6.47
N ALA A 299 -22.32 -21.88 5.98
CA ALA A 299 -22.02 -23.07 5.17
C ALA A 299 -22.32 -24.36 5.95
N GLU A 300 -22.00 -24.40 7.23
CA GLU A 300 -22.31 -25.55 8.10
C GLU A 300 -23.81 -25.68 8.36
N ALA A 301 -24.53 -24.57 8.56
CA ALA A 301 -25.99 -24.57 8.71
C ALA A 301 -26.71 -25.08 7.44
N THR A 302 -26.21 -24.73 6.26
CA THR A 302 -26.75 -25.19 4.97
C THR A 302 -26.18 -26.54 4.52
N ARG A 303 -25.21 -27.11 5.27
CA ARG A 303 -24.44 -28.30 4.90
C ARG A 303 -23.80 -28.18 3.50
N ASP A 304 -23.37 -26.99 3.14
CA ASP A 304 -22.69 -26.75 1.87
C ASP A 304 -21.20 -27.13 2.00
N THR A 305 -20.88 -28.33 1.53
CA THR A 305 -19.50 -28.83 1.52
C THR A 305 -18.64 -28.23 0.41
N ASN A 306 -19.23 -27.49 -0.54
CA ASN A 306 -18.55 -26.92 -1.69
C ASN A 306 -18.26 -25.42 -1.54
N HIS A 307 -18.61 -24.81 -0.41
CA HIS A 307 -18.34 -23.39 -0.18
C HIS A 307 -16.84 -23.09 -0.23
N SER A 308 -16.46 -22.09 -1.03
CA SER A 308 -15.04 -21.76 -1.26
C SER A 308 -14.59 -20.59 -0.39
N PHE A 309 -13.69 -20.87 0.55
CA PHE A 309 -13.08 -19.87 1.41
C PHE A 309 -11.80 -19.25 0.81
N GLY A 310 -11.48 -19.54 -0.46
CA GLY A 310 -10.20 -19.15 -1.07
C GLY A 310 -9.93 -17.64 -1.09
N HIS A 311 -10.98 -16.82 -1.09
CA HIS A 311 -10.84 -15.36 -1.06
C HIS A 311 -10.32 -14.82 0.29
N PHE A 312 -10.48 -15.58 1.38
CA PHE A 312 -9.90 -15.23 2.69
C PHE A 312 -8.39 -15.46 2.76
N HIS A 313 -7.78 -16.06 1.74
CA HIS A 313 -6.33 -16.24 1.67
C HIS A 313 -5.61 -14.89 1.89
N ASP A 314 -5.93 -13.89 1.08
CA ASP A 314 -5.25 -12.60 1.17
C ASP A 314 -5.86 -11.71 2.27
N GLU A 315 -7.19 -11.63 2.34
CA GLU A 315 -7.91 -10.69 3.21
C GLU A 315 -7.78 -10.98 4.71
N LEU A 316 -7.60 -12.25 5.07
CA LEU A 316 -7.47 -12.69 6.45
C LEU A 316 -6.11 -13.32 6.69
N GLY A 317 -5.72 -14.27 5.84
CA GLY A 317 -4.54 -15.09 6.08
C GLY A 317 -3.23 -14.32 5.99
N LEU A 318 -2.91 -13.79 4.81
CA LEU A 318 -1.72 -12.94 4.64
C LEU A 318 -1.79 -11.70 5.53
N ALA A 319 -2.95 -11.03 5.57
CA ALA A 319 -3.14 -9.83 6.39
C ALA A 319 -2.82 -10.06 7.89
N ALA A 320 -3.17 -11.21 8.45
CA ALA A 320 -2.85 -11.56 9.84
C ALA A 320 -1.34 -11.75 10.08
N LEU A 321 -0.59 -12.22 9.08
CA LEU A 321 0.85 -12.44 9.17
C LEU A 321 1.67 -11.16 8.89
N THR A 322 1.18 -10.28 8.03
CA THR A 322 1.96 -9.16 7.45
C THR A 322 1.68 -7.80 8.11
N MET A 323 1.19 -7.78 9.36
CA MET A 323 0.77 -6.54 10.02
C MET A 323 1.81 -5.41 9.97
N GLY A 324 1.36 -4.17 10.01
CA GLY A 324 2.23 -3.00 10.04
C GLY A 324 2.81 -2.67 8.66
N LEU A 325 4.14 -2.56 8.56
CA LEU A 325 4.82 -2.20 7.32
C LEU A 325 4.75 -3.32 6.27
N GLY A 326 4.69 -4.59 6.69
CA GLY A 326 4.58 -5.73 5.78
C GLY A 326 3.40 -5.63 4.82
N ALA A 327 2.25 -5.13 5.27
CA ALA A 327 1.06 -4.95 4.46
C ALA A 327 1.22 -3.86 3.38
N GLU A 328 2.17 -2.95 3.59
CA GLU A 328 2.40 -1.75 2.78
C GLU A 328 3.61 -1.86 1.86
N VAL A 329 4.28 -3.01 1.81
CA VAL A 329 5.49 -3.18 0.99
C VAL A 329 5.38 -4.35 0.04
N VAL A 330 6.07 -4.22 -1.09
CA VAL A 330 6.22 -5.25 -2.11
C VAL A 330 7.69 -5.40 -2.48
N ALA A 331 8.09 -6.64 -2.72
CA ALA A 331 9.36 -7.00 -3.33
C ALA A 331 9.17 -7.13 -4.85
N ILE A 332 9.98 -6.42 -5.62
CA ILE A 332 9.93 -6.41 -7.08
C ILE A 332 11.12 -7.22 -7.59
N VAL A 333 10.82 -8.34 -8.24
CA VAL A 333 11.79 -9.22 -8.90
C VAL A 333 11.50 -9.19 -10.39
N GLY A 334 12.36 -8.51 -11.15
CA GLY A 334 12.14 -8.27 -12.57
C GLY A 334 10.88 -7.43 -12.82
N LYS A 335 9.80 -8.06 -13.31
CA LYS A 335 8.49 -7.42 -13.57
C LYS A 335 7.39 -7.90 -12.63
N THR A 336 7.72 -8.80 -11.71
CA THR A 336 6.76 -9.43 -10.81
C THR A 336 6.84 -8.78 -9.45
N MET A 337 5.69 -8.44 -8.88
CA MET A 337 5.57 -7.95 -7.51
C MET A 337 5.20 -9.10 -6.59
N HIS A 338 5.93 -9.23 -5.51
CA HIS A 338 5.75 -10.23 -4.47
C HIS A 338 5.40 -9.51 -3.17
N GLY A 339 4.23 -9.80 -2.60
CA GLY A 339 3.85 -9.26 -1.31
C GLY A 339 4.76 -9.77 -0.19
N CYS A 340 4.91 -8.97 0.87
CA CYS A 340 5.37 -9.50 2.14
C CYS A 340 4.45 -10.64 2.58
N VAL A 341 4.98 -11.68 3.21
CA VAL A 341 4.21 -12.84 3.69
C VAL A 341 4.16 -12.93 5.20
N ALA A 342 5.08 -12.26 5.90
CA ALA A 342 5.01 -12.06 7.34
C ALA A 342 5.87 -10.88 7.79
N GLN A 343 5.54 -10.26 8.92
CA GLN A 343 6.41 -9.34 9.64
C GLN A 343 6.53 -9.79 11.09
N GLN A 344 7.74 -10.20 11.50
CA GLN A 344 8.00 -10.76 12.83
C GLN A 344 9.37 -10.29 13.33
N GLN A 345 9.48 -9.96 14.62
CA GLN A 345 10.75 -9.61 15.26
C GLN A 345 11.55 -8.50 14.53
N GLY A 346 10.85 -7.52 13.92
CA GLY A 346 11.50 -6.44 13.15
C GLY A 346 12.00 -6.84 11.76
N MET A 347 11.76 -8.08 11.34
CA MET A 347 12.09 -8.60 10.01
C MET A 347 10.85 -8.62 9.11
N LEU A 348 11.05 -8.34 7.84
CA LEU A 348 10.06 -8.57 6.78
C LEU A 348 10.39 -9.86 6.05
N TYR A 349 9.40 -10.71 5.82
CA TYR A 349 9.59 -12.00 5.17
C TYR A 349 8.93 -11.99 3.79
N PHE A 350 9.65 -12.44 2.78
CA PHE A 350 9.18 -12.55 1.40
C PHE A 350 9.40 -13.97 0.87
N LEU A 351 8.43 -14.47 0.09
CA LEU A 351 8.57 -15.70 -0.69
C LEU A 351 8.87 -15.32 -2.13
N LEU A 352 10.14 -15.47 -2.53
CA LEU A 352 10.62 -15.10 -3.86
C LEU A 352 11.03 -16.35 -4.65
N PRO A 353 11.09 -16.26 -5.99
CA PRO A 353 11.58 -17.37 -6.80
C PRO A 353 12.99 -17.80 -6.39
N ALA A 354 13.27 -19.09 -6.47
CA ALA A 354 14.58 -19.64 -6.13
C ALA A 354 15.71 -18.96 -6.92
N GLY A 355 16.86 -18.74 -6.27
CA GLY A 355 18.01 -18.04 -6.87
C GLY A 355 17.88 -16.51 -6.96
N THR A 356 16.90 -15.89 -6.27
CA THR A 356 16.80 -14.43 -6.22
C THR A 356 17.95 -13.85 -5.37
N ASP A 357 18.97 -13.27 -6.01
CA ASP A 357 20.12 -12.64 -5.34
C ASP A 357 19.91 -11.15 -5.02
N ARG A 358 19.00 -10.49 -5.73
CA ARG A 358 18.72 -9.07 -5.58
C ARG A 358 17.28 -8.76 -5.97
N PHE A 359 16.64 -7.87 -5.22
CA PHE A 359 15.31 -7.35 -5.54
C PHE A 359 15.12 -5.91 -5.03
N GLU A 360 14.09 -5.24 -5.50
CA GLU A 360 13.72 -3.90 -5.00
C GLU A 360 12.57 -4.01 -4.00
N LEU A 361 12.65 -3.27 -2.90
CA LEU A 361 11.59 -3.16 -1.91
C LEU A 361 10.97 -1.77 -2.02
N GLN A 362 9.68 -1.72 -2.32
CA GLN A 362 8.94 -0.48 -2.55
C GLN A 362 7.60 -0.50 -1.82
N GLY A 363 6.98 0.67 -1.68
CA GLY A 363 5.62 0.79 -1.17
C GLY A 363 4.60 0.16 -2.11
N ARG A 364 3.58 -0.47 -1.53
CA ARG A 364 2.43 -1.00 -2.25
C ARG A 364 1.51 0.15 -2.68
N GLU A 365 1.08 0.12 -3.93
CA GLU A 365 0.08 1.04 -4.45
C GLU A 365 -1.34 0.58 -4.06
N HIS A 366 -2.10 1.47 -3.43
CA HIS A 366 -3.51 1.26 -3.09
C HIS A 366 -4.41 2.16 -3.94
N GLY A 367 -4.84 1.68 -5.11
CA GLY A 367 -5.75 2.44 -5.97
C GLY A 367 -5.10 3.64 -6.66
N LYS A 368 -5.74 4.82 -6.67
CA LYS A 368 -5.35 6.04 -7.42
C LYS A 368 -3.98 6.62 -6.99
N ASN A 369 -2.88 5.90 -7.25
CA ASN A 369 -1.49 6.25 -6.91
C ASN A 369 -1.29 6.62 -5.44
N ASN A 370 -2.05 6.02 -4.53
CA ASN A 370 -1.86 6.22 -3.10
C ASN A 370 -0.86 5.19 -2.57
N VAL A 371 0.35 5.66 -2.25
CA VAL A 371 1.40 4.84 -1.66
C VAL A 371 1.62 5.31 -0.23
N VAL A 372 1.38 4.41 0.74
CA VAL A 372 1.51 4.73 2.17
C VAL A 372 2.97 4.76 2.59
N PHE A 373 3.78 3.83 2.07
CA PHE A 373 5.22 3.77 2.31
C PHE A 373 6.00 4.39 1.14
N PRO A 374 6.59 5.59 1.29
CA PRO A 374 7.25 6.28 0.18
C PRO A 374 8.67 5.78 -0.11
N GLY A 375 9.11 4.69 0.54
CA GLY A 375 10.48 4.22 0.46
C GLY A 375 10.78 3.34 -0.75
N HIS A 376 12.04 3.38 -1.19
CA HIS A 376 12.59 2.58 -2.28
C HIS A 376 13.97 2.04 -1.91
N PHE A 377 14.06 0.74 -1.64
CA PHE A 377 15.30 0.10 -1.22
C PHE A 377 15.72 -1.00 -2.19
N VAL A 378 17.02 -1.21 -2.31
CA VAL A 378 17.59 -2.36 -3.02
C VAL A 378 18.04 -3.37 -2.00
N VAL A 379 17.48 -4.57 -2.04
CA VAL A 379 17.85 -5.66 -1.14
C VAL A 379 18.81 -6.59 -1.85
N ASN A 380 19.99 -6.81 -1.26
CA ASN A 380 20.92 -7.86 -1.68
C ASN A 380 20.74 -9.08 -0.77
N VAL A 381 20.58 -10.25 -1.37
CA VAL A 381 20.27 -11.49 -0.66
C VAL A 381 21.56 -12.26 -0.40
N GLU A 382 21.90 -12.38 0.88
CA GLU A 382 23.01 -13.18 1.35
C GLU A 382 22.56 -14.62 1.57
N SER A 383 23.44 -15.56 1.20
CA SER A 383 23.26 -16.97 1.53
C SER A 383 23.34 -17.15 3.04
N ALA A 384 22.41 -17.94 3.60
CA ALA A 384 22.35 -18.21 5.03
C ALA A 384 23.74 -18.62 5.56
N ALA A 385 24.32 -17.84 6.48
CA ALA A 385 25.48 -18.31 7.21
C ALA A 385 25.10 -19.61 7.93
N PRO A 386 25.92 -20.68 7.89
CA PRO A 386 25.63 -21.90 8.62
C PRO A 386 25.48 -21.55 10.10
N VAL A 387 24.33 -21.92 10.67
CA VAL A 387 24.06 -21.84 12.11
C VAL A 387 25.24 -22.50 12.81
N ARG A 388 26.12 -21.69 13.42
CA ARG A 388 27.19 -22.20 14.27
C ARG A 388 26.50 -22.92 15.41
N LYS A 389 26.55 -24.25 15.40
CA LYS A 389 26.22 -25.06 16.59
C LYS A 389 27.04 -24.48 17.75
N PRO A 390 26.45 -24.19 18.92
CA PRO A 390 27.25 -23.84 20.08
C PRO A 390 28.19 -25.01 20.34
N THR A 391 29.48 -24.76 20.15
CA THR A 391 30.54 -25.71 20.46
C THR A 391 30.43 -26.02 21.95
N GLN A 392 29.94 -27.21 22.29
CA GLN A 392 30.11 -27.77 23.62
C GLN A 392 31.61 -27.84 23.88
N LYS A 393 32.11 -26.87 24.65
CA LYS A 393 33.44 -26.95 25.24
C LYS A 393 33.34 -28.00 26.34
N LYS A 394 33.61 -29.25 25.95
CA LYS A 394 33.90 -30.35 26.87
C LYS A 394 35.20 -29.97 27.57
N THR A 395 35.10 -29.54 28.81
CA THR A 395 36.25 -29.35 29.70
C THR A 395 36.14 -30.49 30.70
N ASP A 396 36.79 -31.60 30.34
CA ASP A 396 37.16 -32.64 31.28
C ASP A 396 38.35 -32.04 32.07
N ASP A 397 38.12 -31.61 33.31
CA ASP A 397 39.17 -31.39 34.31
C ASP A 397 38.53 -31.42 35.71
N GLU A 398 38.76 -32.53 36.40
CA GLU A 398 38.65 -32.67 37.85
C GLU A 398 39.64 -31.68 38.51
N PRO A 399 39.24 -31.03 39.61
CA PRO A 399 40.01 -31.32 40.80
C PRO A 399 39.15 -31.53 42.05
N GLU A 400 39.66 -32.48 42.82
CA GLU A 400 39.35 -32.82 44.19
C GLU A 400 39.51 -31.64 45.16
N MET A 401 38.68 -31.67 46.21
CA MET A 401 38.89 -31.15 47.57
C MET A 401 38.18 -29.86 48.06
N THR A 402 37.47 -30.13 49.17
CA THR A 402 37.28 -29.39 50.44
C THR A 402 36.01 -28.58 50.69
N GLU A 403 35.52 -28.87 51.89
CA GLU A 403 34.31 -28.45 52.61
C GLU A 403 34.32 -26.96 53.00
N ASP A 404 33.15 -26.54 53.48
CA ASP A 404 32.84 -25.39 54.34
C ASP A 404 32.62 -24.02 53.68
N GLY A 405 31.39 -23.52 53.83
CA GLY A 405 31.06 -22.11 53.64
C GLY A 405 29.59 -21.83 53.34
N GLU A 406 28.77 -21.73 54.38
CA GLU A 406 27.46 -21.07 54.33
C GLU A 406 27.59 -19.66 53.72
N GLY A 407 26.76 -19.37 52.72
CA GLY A 407 26.77 -18.09 52.02
C GLY A 407 25.53 -17.93 51.14
N ASP A 408 24.46 -17.44 51.76
CA ASP A 408 23.27 -16.89 51.13
C ASP A 408 23.62 -15.95 49.95
N MET A 409 23.28 -16.32 48.71
CA MET A 409 23.16 -15.34 47.63
C MET A 409 22.11 -15.71 46.58
N LYS A 410 20.97 -15.04 46.73
CA LYS A 410 19.80 -14.94 45.85
C LYS A 410 20.20 -14.61 44.41
N THR A 411 20.12 -15.60 43.52
CA THR A 411 20.28 -15.38 42.07
C THR A 411 19.02 -14.76 41.49
N LYS A 412 19.16 -13.53 40.99
CA LYS A 412 18.16 -12.85 40.17
C LYS A 412 18.09 -13.54 38.81
N SER A 413 16.98 -14.22 38.55
CA SER A 413 16.60 -14.70 37.23
C SER A 413 16.29 -13.49 36.32
N PHE A 414 17.10 -13.31 35.28
CA PHE A 414 16.76 -12.38 34.19
C PHE A 414 15.69 -13.04 33.32
N GLY A 415 14.50 -12.46 33.38
CA GLY A 415 13.30 -12.88 32.64
C GLY A 415 13.41 -12.62 31.14
N LYS A 416 12.81 -13.56 30.41
CA LYS A 416 12.46 -13.50 28.98
C LYS A 416 11.54 -12.30 28.70
N PRO A 417 11.69 -11.56 27.58
CA PRO A 417 10.62 -10.70 27.10
C PRO A 417 9.68 -11.51 26.21
N ALA A 418 8.54 -11.93 26.76
CA ALA A 418 7.36 -12.31 25.99
C ALA A 418 6.58 -11.03 25.70
N LEU A 419 6.56 -10.61 24.44
CA LEU A 419 5.75 -9.49 23.96
C LEU A 419 4.57 -10.10 23.21
N ASN A 420 3.44 -10.27 23.89
CA ASN A 420 2.05 -10.36 23.39
C ASN A 420 1.18 -10.96 24.49
N ASP A 421 0.85 -10.16 25.51
CA ASP A 421 -0.29 -10.43 26.39
C ASP A 421 -0.99 -9.09 26.71
N PRO A 422 -2.24 -8.88 26.26
CA PRO A 422 -3.01 -7.68 26.57
C PRO A 422 -3.70 -7.71 27.95
N SER A 423 -3.42 -8.69 28.82
CA SER A 423 -4.09 -8.81 30.12
C SER A 423 -3.15 -8.59 31.31
N ALA A 424 -2.69 -7.36 31.51
CA ALA A 424 -2.09 -6.92 32.76
C ALA A 424 -2.50 -5.47 33.07
N VAL A 425 -3.78 -5.32 33.43
CA VAL A 425 -4.24 -4.16 34.19
C VAL A 425 -4.39 -4.66 35.62
N ASP A 426 -3.37 -4.44 36.45
CA ASP A 426 -3.48 -4.63 37.90
C ASP A 426 -3.19 -3.31 38.60
N GLU A 427 -4.03 -3.07 39.59
CA GLU A 427 -4.19 -1.91 40.43
C GLU A 427 -2.89 -1.52 41.13
N SER A 428 -2.47 -0.27 40.96
CA SER A 428 -1.70 0.44 41.99
C SER A 428 -1.86 1.94 41.80
N MET A 429 -2.92 2.49 42.40
CA MET A 429 -3.03 3.92 42.69
C MET A 429 -1.95 4.32 43.70
N PRO A 430 -1.08 5.31 43.42
CA PRO A 430 -0.30 5.93 44.47
C PRO A 430 -1.14 6.96 45.22
N GLU A 431 -1.08 6.88 46.55
CA GLU A 431 -1.64 7.85 47.49
C GLU A 431 -1.19 9.28 47.17
N LYS A 432 -2.15 10.22 47.20
CA LYS A 432 -1.91 11.66 47.08
C LYS A 432 -1.14 12.19 48.29
N PRO A 433 -0.13 13.07 48.09
CA PRO A 433 0.47 13.82 49.18
C PRO A 433 -0.49 14.91 49.69
N LYS A 434 -0.58 15.01 51.03
CA LYS A 434 -1.33 16.03 51.77
C LYS A 434 -0.93 17.45 51.35
N SER A 435 -1.84 18.18 50.71
CA SER A 435 -1.70 19.62 50.47
C SER A 435 -2.13 20.41 51.70
N LYS A 436 -1.21 21.25 52.19
CA LYS A 436 -1.37 22.26 53.25
C LYS A 436 -2.64 23.09 53.06
N LYS A 437 -3.46 23.13 54.10
CA LYS A 437 -4.57 24.07 54.34
C LYS A 437 -3.98 25.49 54.43
N LYS A 438 -4.32 26.36 53.48
CA LYS A 438 -4.11 27.81 53.59
C LYS A 438 -5.47 28.43 53.89
N GLU A 439 -5.58 29.02 55.08
CA GLU A 439 -6.70 29.85 55.49
C GLU A 439 -6.87 31.01 54.50
N THR A 440 -8.08 31.18 54.00
CA THR A 440 -8.59 32.45 53.52
C THR A 440 -9.88 32.73 54.27
N LYS A 441 -9.72 33.67 55.21
CA LYS A 441 -10.72 34.50 55.86
C LYS A 441 -11.52 35.25 54.79
N ASN A 442 -12.84 35.11 54.80
CA ASN A 442 -13.75 36.08 54.19
C ASN A 442 -14.60 36.67 55.32
N ASP A 443 -14.42 37.97 55.48
CA ASP A 443 -15.37 38.90 56.09
C ASP A 443 -16.52 39.16 55.09
N ASP A 444 -17.67 39.57 55.65
CA ASP A 444 -18.98 39.94 55.07
C ASP A 444 -19.94 38.80 54.66
#